data_AF-A0AAV9N142-F1
#
_entry.id   AF-A0AAV9N142-F1
#
_cell.length_a   1.000
_cell.length_b   1.000
_cell.length_c   1.000
_cell.angle_alpha   90.00
_cell.angle_beta   90.00
_cell.angle_gamma   90.00
#
_symmetry.space_group_name_H-M   'P 1'
#
loop_
_entity.id
_entity.type
_entity.pdbx_description
1 polymer ?
#
loop_
_entity_poly.entity_id
_entity_poly.type
_entity_poly.pdbx_seq_one_letter_code
_entity_poly.pdbx_strand_id
1 'polypeptide(L)'
;MGGAQDLFGQLWKEYALSDSRYLTSDPFVLCMETITAVCWGPLSFFMVYAIITSHPLRYPVQAIVSLGQIYGDILYYATCLFDHYYKNMTYCRPEAYYFWCYFFFMNFIWIVIPGSLLWDSISTTGKAFKALNRMSQSLQGNGSVPKPKANGHIKHA
;
A
#
# COMPACT_ATOMS: atom_id res chain seq x y z
N MET A 1 18.11 -18.53 -13.37
CA MET A 1 19.02 -17.46 -12.88
C MET A 1 20.49 -17.87 -12.74
N GLY A 2 20.84 -19.15 -12.48
CA GLY A 2 22.23 -19.54 -12.18
C GLY A 2 23.33 -19.19 -13.19
N GLY A 3 23.00 -19.06 -14.49
CA GLY A 3 23.95 -18.68 -15.54
C GLY A 3 24.02 -17.19 -15.88
N ALA A 4 23.14 -16.35 -15.31
CA ALA A 4 23.07 -14.93 -15.63
C ALA A 4 24.27 -14.16 -15.04
N GLN A 5 24.96 -13.38 -15.87
CA GLN A 5 26.18 -12.63 -15.48
C GLN A 5 26.00 -11.11 -15.57
N ASP A 6 24.85 -10.65 -16.05
CA ASP A 6 24.48 -9.24 -16.04
C ASP A 6 24.30 -8.73 -14.60
N LEU A 7 24.29 -7.40 -14.44
CA LEU A 7 24.20 -6.75 -13.13
C LEU A 7 22.99 -7.23 -12.32
N PHE A 8 21.82 -7.33 -12.95
CA PHE A 8 20.59 -7.76 -12.26
C PHE A 8 20.64 -9.24 -11.90
N GLY A 9 21.17 -10.08 -12.81
CA GLY A 9 21.43 -11.48 -12.52
C GLY A 9 22.38 -11.68 -11.31
N GLN A 10 23.43 -10.88 -11.20
CA GLN A 10 24.34 -10.91 -10.05
C GLN A 10 23.67 -10.41 -8.76
N LEU A 11 22.90 -9.31 -8.83
CA LEU A 11 22.17 -8.78 -7.69
C LEU A 11 21.18 -9.80 -7.12
N TRP A 12 20.42 -10.47 -7.97
CA TRP A 12 19.48 -11.51 -7.53
C TRP A 12 20.18 -12.74 -6.95
N LYS A 13 21.35 -13.13 -7.48
CA LYS A 13 22.15 -14.21 -6.90
C LYS A 13 22.65 -13.86 -5.50
N GLU A 14 23.10 -12.62 -5.30
CA GLU A 14 23.56 -12.13 -4.00
C GLU A 14 22.40 -12.06 -3.00
N TYR A 15 21.25 -11.51 -3.40
CA TYR A 15 20.07 -11.46 -2.54
C TYR A 15 19.54 -12.86 -2.20
N ALA A 16 19.63 -13.82 -3.12
CA ALA A 16 19.22 -15.19 -2.87
C ALA A 16 20.08 -15.95 -1.86
N LEU A 17 21.21 -15.39 -1.41
CA LEU A 17 21.93 -15.91 -0.23
C LEU A 17 21.14 -15.68 1.06
N SER A 18 20.29 -14.65 1.08
CA SER A 18 19.35 -14.40 2.18
C SER A 18 18.09 -15.25 2.08
N ASP A 19 17.65 -15.57 0.86
CA ASP A 19 16.51 -16.44 0.60
C ASP A 19 16.68 -17.18 -0.73
N SER A 20 17.02 -18.46 -0.65
CA SER A 20 17.25 -19.31 -1.83
C SER A 20 16.00 -19.54 -2.70
N ARG A 21 14.79 -19.22 -2.22
CA ARG A 21 13.54 -19.33 -3.00
C ARG A 21 13.57 -18.49 -4.28
N TYR A 22 14.35 -17.41 -4.30
CA TYR A 22 14.58 -16.58 -5.49
C TYR A 22 15.40 -17.28 -6.58
N LEU A 23 16.22 -18.29 -6.25
CA LEU A 23 16.96 -19.08 -7.24
C LEU A 23 16.19 -20.31 -7.70
N THR A 24 15.34 -20.86 -6.85
CA THR A 24 14.56 -22.07 -7.13
C THR A 24 13.18 -21.79 -7.73
N SER A 25 12.84 -20.53 -7.98
CA SER A 25 11.54 -20.11 -8.48
C SER A 25 10.38 -20.67 -7.64
N ASP A 26 10.44 -20.47 -6.33
CA ASP A 26 9.34 -20.86 -5.44
C ASP A 26 8.00 -20.28 -5.96
N PRO A 27 6.92 -21.08 -6.06
CA PRO A 27 5.68 -20.64 -6.68
C PRO A 27 5.07 -19.40 -6.01
N PHE A 28 5.17 -19.28 -4.69
CA PHE A 28 4.64 -18.13 -3.98
C PHE A 28 5.49 -16.89 -4.27
N VAL A 29 6.81 -16.97 -4.07
CA VAL A 29 7.73 -15.84 -4.32
C VAL A 29 7.61 -15.37 -5.77
N LEU A 30 7.58 -16.29 -6.74
CA LEU A 30 7.45 -15.96 -8.16
C LEU A 30 6.13 -15.22 -8.46
N CYS A 31 5.00 -15.72 -7.96
CA CYS A 31 3.69 -15.06 -8.18
C CYS A 31 3.64 -13.68 -7.51
N MET A 32 4.10 -13.58 -6.28
CA MET A 32 4.11 -12.34 -5.50
C MET A 32 4.97 -11.27 -6.20
N GLU A 33 6.21 -11.61 -6.55
CA GLU A 33 7.13 -10.70 -7.24
C GLU A 33 6.61 -10.29 -8.62
N THR A 34 5.95 -11.21 -9.34
CA THR A 34 5.32 -10.88 -10.63
C THR A 34 4.26 -9.80 -10.45
N ILE A 35 3.36 -9.95 -9.46
CA ILE A 35 2.34 -8.93 -9.15
C ILE A 35 3.02 -7.61 -8.74
N THR A 36 4.08 -7.67 -7.94
CA THR A 36 4.84 -6.48 -7.54
C THR A 36 5.43 -5.75 -8.75
N ALA A 37 6.03 -6.48 -9.68
CA ALA A 37 6.61 -5.92 -10.89
C ALA A 37 5.56 -5.33 -11.84
N VAL A 38 4.43 -6.02 -12.07
CA VAL A 38 3.44 -5.62 -13.08
C VAL A 38 2.35 -4.69 -12.56
N CYS A 39 2.08 -4.67 -11.25
CA CYS A 39 1.06 -3.83 -10.64
C CYS A 39 1.67 -2.74 -9.75
N TRP A 40 2.42 -3.12 -8.71
CA TRP A 40 2.91 -2.15 -7.72
C TRP A 40 3.96 -1.21 -8.30
N GLY A 41 4.85 -1.68 -9.17
CA GLY A 41 5.83 -0.86 -9.89
C GLY A 41 5.15 0.26 -10.70
N PRO A 42 4.32 -0.05 -11.70
CA PRO A 42 3.61 0.96 -12.48
C PRO A 42 2.72 1.89 -11.64
N LEU A 43 1.99 1.36 -10.67
CA LEU A 43 1.16 2.18 -9.78
C LEU A 43 1.99 3.11 -8.89
N SER A 44 3.21 2.75 -8.52
CA SER A 44 4.13 3.63 -7.78
C SER A 44 4.56 4.83 -8.63
N PHE A 45 4.83 4.64 -9.91
CA PHE A 45 5.09 5.76 -10.83
C PHE A 45 3.85 6.65 -11.01
N PHE A 46 2.67 6.03 -11.15
CA PHE A 46 1.42 6.78 -11.21
C PHE A 46 1.16 7.57 -9.92
N MET A 47 1.48 7.00 -8.76
CA MET A 47 1.36 7.68 -7.46
C MET A 47 2.25 8.93 -7.42
N VAL A 48 3.50 8.86 -7.91
CA VAL A 48 4.38 10.04 -8.01
C VAL A 48 3.76 11.11 -8.91
N TYR A 49 3.24 10.72 -10.08
CA TYR A 49 2.51 11.64 -10.96
C TYR A 49 1.30 12.28 -10.26
N ALA A 50 0.51 11.48 -9.53
CA ALA A 50 -0.66 11.94 -8.78
C ALA A 50 -0.28 12.90 -7.64
N ILE A 51 0.89 12.73 -7.02
CA ILE A 51 1.43 13.67 -6.04
C ILE A 51 1.75 15.01 -6.69
N ILE A 52 2.49 15.00 -7.81
CA ILE A 52 2.93 16.22 -8.51
C ILE A 52 1.74 17.03 -9.04
N THR A 53 0.73 16.34 -9.57
CA THR A 53 -0.46 16.99 -10.16
C THR A 53 -1.58 17.26 -9.15
N SER A 54 -1.37 16.93 -7.86
CA SER A 54 -2.42 16.97 -6.84
C SER A 54 -3.71 16.25 -7.25
N HIS A 55 -3.56 15.11 -7.93
CA HIS A 55 -4.67 14.33 -8.49
C HIS A 55 -5.55 13.77 -7.37
N PRO A 56 -6.90 13.80 -7.50
CA PRO A 56 -7.81 13.31 -6.45
C PRO A 56 -7.62 11.83 -6.11
N LEU A 57 -7.10 11.03 -7.05
CA LEU A 57 -6.81 9.61 -6.85
C LEU A 57 -5.48 9.32 -6.13
N ARG A 58 -4.70 10.34 -5.74
CA ARG A 58 -3.44 10.17 -5.01
C ARG A 58 -3.59 9.24 -3.80
N TYR A 59 -4.49 9.57 -2.88
CA TYR A 59 -4.67 8.82 -1.63
C TYR A 59 -5.24 7.41 -1.86
N PRO A 60 -6.27 7.21 -2.71
CA PRO A 60 -6.71 5.86 -3.08
C PRO A 60 -5.60 4.97 -3.63
N VAL A 61 -4.80 5.47 -4.59
CA VAL A 61 -3.68 4.71 -5.18
C VAL A 61 -2.61 4.43 -4.14
N GLN A 62 -2.24 5.44 -3.34
CA GLN A 62 -1.29 5.30 -2.24
C GLN A 62 -1.72 4.20 -1.26
N ALA A 63 -3.02 4.13 -0.91
CA ALA A 63 -3.55 3.08 -0.05
C ALA A 63 -3.45 1.68 -0.69
N ILE A 64 -3.82 1.55 -1.97
CA ILE A 64 -3.78 0.27 -2.70
C ILE A 64 -2.35 -0.27 -2.77
N VAL A 65 -1.40 0.56 -3.23
CA VAL A 65 0.01 0.16 -3.34
C VAL A 65 0.59 -0.16 -1.98
N SER A 66 0.32 0.68 -0.98
CA SER A 66 0.89 0.48 0.36
C SER A 66 0.38 -0.80 1.01
N LEU A 67 -0.93 -1.08 0.90
CA LEU A 67 -1.52 -2.32 1.39
C LEU A 67 -0.95 -3.54 0.66
N GLY A 68 -0.78 -3.44 -0.67
CA GLY A 68 -0.20 -4.50 -1.48
C GLY A 68 1.22 -4.89 -1.04
N GLN A 69 2.08 -3.89 -0.78
CA GLN A 69 3.44 -4.13 -0.29
C GLN A 69 3.45 -4.79 1.09
N ILE A 70 2.72 -4.22 2.06
CA ILE A 70 2.63 -4.79 3.42
C ILE A 70 2.10 -6.22 3.40
N TYR A 71 1.05 -6.47 2.62
CA TYR A 71 0.45 -7.80 2.52
C TYR A 71 1.41 -8.81 1.88
N GLY A 72 2.11 -8.42 0.81
CA GLY A 72 3.13 -9.23 0.15
C GLY A 72 4.25 -9.62 1.11
N ASP A 73 4.81 -8.66 1.85
CA ASP A 73 5.90 -8.91 2.79
C ASP A 73 5.47 -9.77 3.99
N ILE A 74 4.28 -9.54 4.54
CA ILE A 74 3.76 -10.38 5.63
C ILE A 74 3.65 -11.83 5.16
N LEU A 75 3.12 -12.07 3.96
CA LEU A 75 3.04 -13.41 3.39
C LEU A 75 4.43 -13.99 3.08
N TYR A 76 5.37 -13.18 2.61
CA TYR A 76 6.75 -13.58 2.36
C TYR A 76 7.44 -14.09 3.64
N TYR A 77 7.30 -13.37 4.75
CA TYR A 77 7.78 -13.82 6.05
C TYR A 77 7.02 -15.04 6.56
N ALA A 78 5.69 -15.03 6.47
CA ALA A 78 4.86 -16.10 6.99
C ALA A 78 5.14 -17.43 6.29
N THR A 79 5.30 -17.43 4.97
CA THR A 79 5.64 -18.63 4.19
C THR A 79 7.04 -19.15 4.54
N CYS A 80 8.03 -18.25 4.67
CA CYS A 80 9.39 -18.61 5.07
C CYS A 80 9.42 -19.28 6.45
N LEU A 81 8.76 -18.64 7.44
CA LEU A 81 8.69 -19.14 8.80
C LEU A 81 7.89 -20.44 8.88
N PHE A 82 6.81 -20.56 8.11
CA PHE A 82 6.02 -21.78 8.04
C PHE A 82 6.88 -22.95 7.55
N ASP A 83 7.61 -22.78 6.44
CA ASP A 83 8.48 -23.82 5.90
C ASP A 83 9.64 -24.15 6.86
N HIS A 84 10.17 -23.16 7.58
CA HIS A 84 11.17 -23.38 8.62
C HIS A 84 10.65 -24.22 9.78
N TYR A 85 9.52 -23.85 10.38
CA TYR A 85 9.00 -24.53 11.58
C TYR A 85 8.30 -25.85 11.29
N TYR A 86 7.60 -25.97 10.15
CA TYR A 86 6.77 -27.14 9.85
C TYR A 86 7.41 -28.11 8.87
N LYS A 87 8.31 -27.65 7.99
CA LYS A 87 9.00 -28.49 7.00
C LYS A 87 10.50 -28.66 7.27
N ASN A 88 11.03 -28.02 8.33
CA ASN A 88 12.46 -27.97 8.63
C ASN A 88 13.31 -27.48 7.44
N MET A 89 12.73 -26.62 6.59
CA MET A 89 13.41 -26.04 5.44
C MET A 89 13.92 -24.65 5.79
N THR A 90 15.24 -24.45 5.69
CA THR A 90 15.84 -23.14 5.92
C THR A 90 16.39 -22.61 4.61
N TYR A 91 15.87 -21.45 4.18
CA TYR A 91 16.25 -20.84 2.89
C TYR A 91 17.41 -19.85 3.00
N CYS A 92 17.60 -19.30 4.19
CA CYS A 92 18.64 -18.33 4.51
C CYS A 92 19.94 -19.03 4.89
N ARG A 93 21.07 -18.45 4.48
CA ARG A 93 22.38 -18.87 4.95
C ARG A 93 22.56 -18.66 6.47
N PRO A 94 23.42 -19.47 7.13
CA PRO A 94 23.56 -19.43 8.59
C PRO A 94 24.24 -18.16 9.13
N GLU A 95 24.93 -17.39 8.30
CA GLU A 95 25.58 -16.16 8.74
C GLU A 95 24.55 -15.09 9.09
N ALA A 96 24.68 -14.52 10.28
CA ALA A 96 23.74 -13.54 10.84
C ALA A 96 23.50 -12.32 9.93
N TYR A 97 24.48 -11.92 9.12
CA TYR A 97 24.36 -10.80 8.19
C TYR A 97 23.28 -11.04 7.12
N TYR A 98 23.20 -12.24 6.53
CA TYR A 98 22.20 -12.54 5.50
C TYR A 98 20.78 -12.56 6.09
N PHE A 99 20.63 -13.02 7.33
CA PHE A 99 19.33 -13.00 7.98
C PHE A 99 18.93 -11.59 8.43
N TRP A 100 19.75 -10.92 9.24
CA TRP A 100 19.34 -9.65 9.85
C TRP A 100 19.36 -8.47 8.88
N CYS A 101 20.40 -8.37 8.05
CA CYS A 101 20.52 -7.25 7.12
C CYS A 101 19.69 -7.48 5.86
N TYR A 102 19.87 -8.60 5.16
CA TYR A 102 19.17 -8.79 3.88
C TYR A 102 17.73 -9.25 4.09
N PHE A 103 17.52 -10.36 4.80
CA PHE A 103 16.19 -10.95 4.90
C PHE A 103 15.26 -10.11 5.78
N PHE A 104 15.68 -9.69 6.97
CA PHE A 104 14.83 -8.94 7.89
C PHE A 104 14.81 -7.44 7.55
N PHE A 105 15.94 -6.75 7.63
CA PHE A 105 15.94 -5.29 7.55
C PHE A 105 15.49 -4.74 6.20
N MET A 106 15.96 -5.29 5.07
CA MET A 106 15.57 -4.76 3.74
C MET A 106 14.07 -4.93 3.46
N ASN A 107 13.47 -6.07 3.82
CA ASN A 107 12.03 -6.27 3.66
C ASN A 107 11.23 -5.50 4.73
N PHE A 108 11.77 -5.29 5.92
CA PHE A 108 11.10 -4.50 6.96
C PHE A 108 10.86 -3.04 6.54
N ILE A 109 11.72 -2.47 5.70
CA ILE A 109 11.52 -1.13 5.11
C ILE A 109 10.20 -1.07 4.32
N TRP A 110 9.87 -2.14 3.59
CA TRP A 110 8.64 -2.26 2.80
C TRP A 110 7.37 -2.54 3.62
N ILE A 111 7.51 -2.79 4.91
CA ILE A 111 6.40 -2.77 5.86
C ILE A 111 6.23 -1.37 6.45
N VAL A 112 7.31 -0.77 6.95
CA VAL A 112 7.24 0.48 7.74
C VAL A 112 6.85 1.68 6.87
N ILE A 113 7.52 1.86 5.73
CA ILE A 113 7.28 3.03 4.87
C ILE A 113 5.85 2.97 4.29
N PRO A 114 5.44 1.89 3.59
CA PRO A 114 4.05 1.69 3.20
C PRO A 114 3.05 1.78 4.35
N GLY A 115 3.37 1.27 5.54
CA GLY A 115 2.50 1.38 6.72
C GLY A 115 2.19 2.83 7.08
N SER A 116 3.22 3.69 7.09
CA SER A 116 3.05 5.13 7.33
C SER A 116 2.23 5.82 6.23
N LEU A 117 2.45 5.47 4.96
CA LEU A 117 1.72 6.01 3.82
C LEU A 117 0.26 5.56 3.79
N LEU A 118 -0.01 4.32 4.19
CA LEU A 118 -1.37 3.79 4.31
C LEU A 118 -2.14 4.55 5.40
N TRP A 119 -1.50 4.75 6.56
CA TRP A 119 -2.08 5.52 7.65
C TRP A 119 -2.41 6.96 7.23
N ASP A 120 -1.47 7.63 6.55
CA ASP A 120 -1.68 8.98 6.01
C ASP A 120 -2.86 9.02 5.02
N SER A 121 -2.91 8.07 4.10
CA SER A 121 -3.97 7.99 3.10
C SER A 121 -5.36 7.81 3.74
N ILE A 122 -5.49 6.87 4.67
CA ILE A 122 -6.75 6.61 5.38
C ILE A 122 -7.17 7.83 6.19
N SER A 123 -6.22 8.42 6.94
CA SER A 123 -6.48 9.59 7.78
C SER A 123 -6.94 10.79 6.96
N THR A 124 -6.28 11.07 5.84
CA THR A 124 -6.59 12.20 4.97
C THR A 124 -7.90 11.99 4.24
N THR A 125 -8.16 10.77 3.75
CA THR A 125 -9.44 10.40 3.15
C THR A 125 -10.60 10.58 4.13
N GLY A 126 -10.45 10.12 5.38
CA GLY A 126 -11.44 10.31 6.43
C GLY A 126 -11.73 11.79 6.75
N LYS A 127 -10.69 12.63 6.80
CA LYS A 127 -10.83 14.09 6.95
C LYS A 127 -11.59 14.72 5.78
N ALA A 128 -11.30 14.30 4.54
CA ALA A 128 -11.97 14.79 3.34
C ALA A 128 -13.47 14.46 3.36
N PHE A 129 -13.85 13.23 3.69
CA PHE A 129 -15.26 12.85 3.82
C PHE A 129 -15.98 13.58 4.96
N LYS A 130 -15.30 13.80 6.10
CA LYS A 130 -15.86 14.60 7.19
C LYS A 130 -16.14 16.05 6.77
N ALA A 131 -15.25 16.64 5.98
CA ALA A 131 -15.45 17.98 5.43
C ALA A 131 -16.62 18.01 4.42
N LEU A 132 -16.68 17.03 3.52
CA LEU A 132 -17.78 16.86 2.55
C LEU A 132 -19.14 16.79 3.25
N ASN A 133 -19.26 15.96 4.29
CA ASN A 133 -20.50 15.80 5.04
C ASN A 133 -20.95 17.10 5.73
N ARG A 134 -20.00 17.87 6.30
CA ARG A 134 -20.31 19.18 6.91
C ARG A 134 -20.81 20.20 5.88
N MET A 135 -20.17 20.24 4.71
CA MET A 135 -20.61 21.13 3.62
C MET A 135 -22.00 20.76 3.13
N SER A 136 -22.26 19.46 2.93
CA SER A 136 -23.59 18.96 2.53
C SER A 136 -24.68 19.36 3.53
N GLN A 137 -24.43 19.22 4.83
CA GLN A 137 -25.36 19.65 5.88
C GLN A 137 -25.61 21.16 5.87
N SER A 138 -24.56 21.98 5.70
CA SER A 138 -24.73 23.44 5.62
C SER A 138 -25.54 23.90 4.40
N LEU A 139 -25.37 23.22 3.26
CA LEU A 139 -26.11 23.51 2.02
C LEU A 139 -27.60 23.16 2.17
N GLN A 140 -27.90 22.04 2.84
CA GLN A 140 -29.29 21.66 3.14
C GLN A 140 -29.95 22.62 4.15
N GLY A 141 -29.22 23.03 5.19
CA GLY A 141 -29.72 23.99 6.19
C GLY A 141 -29.96 25.40 5.65
N ASN A 142 -29.13 25.88 4.72
CA ASN A 142 -29.32 27.20 4.08
C ASN A 142 -30.39 27.20 2.97
N GLY A 143 -30.75 26.03 2.41
CA GLY A 143 -31.81 25.91 1.40
C GLY A 143 -33.23 26.00 1.95
N SER A 144 -33.41 25.83 3.26
CA SER A 144 -34.69 26.00 3.95
C SER A 144 -34.93 27.46 4.37
N VAL A 145 -35.19 28.35 3.40
CA VAL A 145 -35.74 29.69 3.71
C VAL A 145 -37.21 29.53 4.12
N PRO A 146 -37.65 30.00 5.30
CA PRO A 146 -39.07 29.95 5.64
C PRO A 146 -39.84 30.85 4.67
N LYS A 147 -40.90 30.31 4.04
CA LYS A 147 -41.85 31.13 3.27
C LYS A 147 -42.31 32.32 4.14
N PRO A 148 -42.33 33.56 3.62
CA PRO A 148 -42.89 34.67 4.37
C PRO A 148 -44.35 34.34 4.70
N LYS A 149 -44.74 34.42 5.97
CA LYS A 149 -46.15 34.34 6.36
C LYS A 149 -46.87 35.49 5.68
N ALA A 150 -47.70 35.17 4.69
CA ALA A 150 -48.64 36.14 4.12
C ALA A 150 -49.63 36.53 5.21
N ASN A 151 -49.40 37.68 5.85
CA ASN A 151 -50.37 38.29 6.76
C ASN A 151 -51.53 38.86 5.91
N GLY A 152 -52.42 37.98 5.49
CA GLY A 152 -53.76 38.39 5.08
C GLY A 152 -54.54 38.72 6.34
N HIS A 153 -54.88 40.00 6.53
CA HIS A 153 -56.14 40.46 7.12
C HIS A 153 -56.19 42.00 7.02
N ILE A 154 -56.59 42.50 5.86
CA ILE A 154 -57.17 43.85 5.76
C ILE A 154 -58.60 43.71 6.28
N LYS A 155 -58.87 44.21 7.50
CA LYS A 155 -60.23 44.39 7.98
C LYS A 155 -60.77 45.68 7.37
N HIS A 156 -61.74 45.54 6.47
CA HIS A 156 -62.65 46.63 6.12
C HIS A 156 -63.68 46.79 7.26
N ALA A 157 -63.74 47.99 7.83
CA ALA A 157 -64.89 48.56 8.51
C ALA A 157 -64.80 50.08 8.36
#